data_AF-A0AB38U5W1-F1
#
_entry.id   AF-A0AB38U5W1-F1
#
_cell.length_a   1.000
_cell.length_b   1.000
_cell.length_c   1.000
_cell.angle_alpha   90.00
_cell.angle_beta   90.00
_cell.angle_gamma   90.00
#
_symmetry.space_group_name_H-M   'P 1'
#
loop_
_entity.id
_entity.type
_entity.pdbx_description
1 polymer ?
#
loop_
_entity_poly.entity_id
_entity_poly.type
_entity_poly.pdbx_seq_one_letter_code
_entity_poly.pdbx_strand_id
1 'polypeptide(L)' 'MNTPFDWLGDLLERLHKRSPIAGYLVAVLIAAGATYVIARLNQDGMSVPRVWGA' A
#
# COMPACT_ATOMS: atom_id res chain seq x y z
N MET A 1 4.55 -5.59 18.45
CA MET A 1 5.07 -6.36 17.30
C MET A 1 5.59 -5.34 16.31
N ASN A 2 6.83 -5.46 15.82
CA ASN A 2 7.42 -4.49 14.88
C ASN A 2 7.20 -5.00 13.45
N THR A 3 5.99 -4.87 12.93
CA THR A 3 5.78 -5.12 11.50
C THR A 3 6.11 -3.85 10.71
N PRO A 4 6.57 -3.97 9.46
CA PRO A 4 6.82 -2.80 8.61
C PRO A 4 5.55 -1.94 8.39
N PHE A 5 4.36 -2.54 8.54
CA PHE A 5 3.09 -1.82 8.47
C PHE A 5 2.83 -0.95 9.71
N ASP A 6 3.29 -1.38 10.89
CA ASP A 6 3.18 -0.58 12.11
C ASP A 6 3.99 0.73 11.98
N TRP A 7 5.19 0.65 11.40
CA TRP A 7 6.01 1.83 11.13
C TRP A 7 5.36 2.77 10.10
N LEU A 8 4.73 2.21 9.05
CA LEU A 8 4.04 3.00 8.03
C LEU A 8 2.81 3.73 8.62
N GLY A 9 2.07 3.03 9.49
CA GLY A 9 0.93 3.59 10.22
C GLY A 9 1.34 4.73 11.15
N ASP A 10 2.41 4.54 11.93
CA ASP A 10 2.92 5.58 12.85
C ASP A 10 3.47 6.80 12.08
N LEU A 11 4.09 6.59 10.91
CA LEU A 11 4.52 7.67 10.02
C LEU A 11 3.33 8.48 9.48
N LEU A 12 2.28 7.78 9.02
CA LEU A 12 1.04 8.39 8.55
C LEU A 12 0.34 9.17 9.65
N GLU A 13 0.28 8.63 10.87
CA GLU A 13 -0.35 9.29 12.01
C GLU A 13 0.40 10.57 12.41
N ARG A 14 1.74 10.56 12.40
CA ARG A 14 2.56 11.75 12.65
C ARG A 14 2.39 12.81 11.57
N LEU A 15 2.31 12.40 10.30
CA LEU A 15 2.07 13.30 9.17
C LEU A 15 0.66 13.91 9.23
N HIS A 16 -0.35 13.11 9.54
CA HIS A 16 -1.74 13.56 9.66
C HIS A 16 -1.93 14.52 10.83
N LYS A 17 -1.32 14.25 11.99
CA LYS A 17 -1.34 15.16 13.16
C LYS A 17 -0.74 16.53 12.85
N ARG A 18 0.26 16.60 11.95
CA ARG A 18 0.89 17.87 11.55
C ARG A 18 0.12 18.59 10.45
N SER A 19 -0.50 17.85 9.54
CA SER A 19 -1.40 18.39 8.53
C SER A 19 -2.35 17.29 8.03
N PRO A 20 -3.67 17.42 8.23
CA PRO A 20 -4.62 16.39 7.83
C PRO A 20 -4.61 16.13 6.31
N ILE A 21 -4.30 17.17 5.52
CA ILE A 21 -4.15 17.10 4.07
C ILE A 21 -2.95 16.22 3.67
N ALA A 22 -1.83 16.33 4.39
CA ALA A 22 -0.65 15.53 4.13
C ALA A 22 -0.90 14.04 4.38
N GLY A 23 -1.67 13.70 5.43
CA GLY A 23 -2.08 12.33 5.69
C GLY A 23 -2.93 11.74 4.56
N TYR A 24 -3.89 12.52 4.04
CA TYR A 24 -4.71 12.10 2.89
C TYR A 24 -3.88 11.88 1.62
N LEU A 25 -2.94 12.78 1.31
CA LEU A 25 -2.06 12.63 0.14
C LEU A 25 -1.20 11.36 0.20
N VAL A 26 -0.66 11.04 1.38
CA VAL A 26 0.15 9.83 1.56
C VAL A 26 -0.71 8.57 1.42
N ALA A 27 -1.91 8.56 1.97
CA ALA A 27 -2.84 7.43 1.78
C ALA A 27 -3.19 7.22 0.29
N VAL A 28 -3.45 8.30 -0.45
CA VAL A 28 -3.71 8.25 -1.89
C VAL A 28 -2.48 7.73 -2.65
N LEU A 29 -1.27 8.16 -2.31
CA LEU A 29 -0.04 7.67 -2.93
C LEU A 29 0.20 6.18 -2.67
N ILE A 30 -0.07 5.69 -1.46
CA ILE A 30 0.03 4.26 -1.13
C ILE A 30 -0.99 3.46 -1.94
N ALA A 31 -2.24 3.92 -2.00
CA ALA A 31 -3.29 3.28 -2.78
C ALA A 31 -2.97 3.26 -4.29
N ALA A 32 -2.49 4.39 -4.82
CA ALA A 32 -2.05 4.50 -6.21
C ALA A 32 -0.85 3.59 -6.50
N GLY A 33 0.12 3.52 -5.58
CA GLY A 33 1.26 2.61 -5.68
C GLY A 33 0.85 1.15 -5.70
N ALA A 34 -0.05 0.74 -4.80
CA ALA A 34 -0.58 -0.63 -4.77
C ALA A 34 -1.34 -0.96 -6.06
N THR A 35 -2.18 -0.03 -6.53
CA THR A 35 -2.94 -0.19 -7.78
C THR A 35 -2.01 -0.30 -8.99
N TYR A 36 -0.95 0.51 -9.04
CA TYR A 36 0.05 0.47 -10.09
C TYR A 36 0.84 -0.85 -10.09
N VAL A 37 1.25 -1.35 -8.91
CA VAL A 37 1.93 -2.66 -8.80
C VAL A 37 1.01 -3.79 -9.26
N ILE A 38 -0.26 -3.78 -8.85
CA ILE A 38 -1.25 -4.77 -9.31
C ILE A 38 -1.43 -4.69 -10.83
N ALA A 39 -1.57 -3.48 -11.37
CA ALA A 39 -1.69 -3.26 -12.81
C ALA A 39 -0.45 -3.78 -13.57
N ARG A 40 0.75 -3.54 -13.05
CA ARG A 40 2.00 -4.05 -13.63
C ARG A 40 2.09 -5.58 -13.56
N LEU A 41 1.78 -6.19 -12.41
CA LEU A 41 1.74 -7.64 -12.27
C LEU A 41 0.72 -8.28 -13.22
N ASN A 42 -0.41 -7.62 -13.45
CA ASN A 42 -1.41 -8.04 -14.42
C ASN A 42 -0.93 -7.88 -15.87
N GLN A 43 -0.14 -6.85 -16.18
CA GLN A 43 0.46 -6.61 -17.50
C GLN A 43 1.61 -7.58 -17.81
N ASP A 44 2.38 -7.98 -16.80
CA ASP A 44 3.53 -8.87 -16.97
C ASP A 44 3.11 -10.33 -17.29
N GLY A 45 1.81 -10.62 -17.40
CA GLY A 45 1.29 -11.95 -17.77
C GLY A 45 1.57 -13.05 -16.74
N MET A 46 2.21 -12.70 -15.62
CA MET A 46 2.46 -13.58 -14.49
C MET A 46 1.14 -13.75 -13.74
N SER A 47 0.30 -14.66 -14.24
CA SER A 47 -0.77 -15.25 -13.45
C SER A 47 -0.13 -15.74 -12.15
N VAL A 48 -0.42 -15.07 -11.03
CA VAL A 48 -0.16 -15.63 -9.70
C VAL A 48 -0.66 -17.07 -9.76
N PRO A 49 0.17 -18.10 -9.50
CA PRO A 49 -0.32 -19.47 -9.55
C PRO A 49 -1.52 -19.52 -8.61
N ARG A 50 -2.69 -19.79 -9.20
CA ARG A 50 -3.94 -19.97 -8.47
C ARG A 50 -3.76 -21.22 -7.62
N VAL A 51 -3.12 -21.09 -6.46
CA VAL A 51 -3.16 -22.11 -5.41
C VAL A 51 -4.50 -21.91 -4.71
N TRP A 52 -5.54 -22.43 -5.37
CA TRP A 52 -6.83 -22.72 -4.77
C TRP A 52 -7.13 -24.17 -5.13
N GLY A 53 -6.95 -25.07 -4.16
CA GLY A 53 -7.25 -26.49 -4.30
C GLY A 53 -6.18 -27.38 -3.66
N ALA A 54 -6.18 -27.41 -2.33
CA ALA A 54 -5.93 -28.64 -1.60
C ALA A 54 -7.16 -29.55 -1.73
#